data_AF-A0A3A8PV91-F1
#
_entry.id   AF-A0A3A8PV91-F1
#
_cell.length_a   1.000
_cell.length_b   1.000
_cell.length_c   1.000
_cell.angle_alpha   90.00
_cell.angle_beta   90.00
_cell.angle_gamma   90.00
#
_symmetry.space_group_name_H-M   'P 1'
#
loop_
_entity.id
_entity.type
_entity.pdbx_description
1 polymer ?
#
loop_
_entity_poly.entity_id
_entity_poly.type
_entity_poly.pdbx_seq_one_letter_code
_entity_poly.pdbx_strand_id
1 'polypeptide(L)'
;MSSPLPSPAHVWALFLGASLGWSALAHAAAPVTDSATLQRREATRRASSGSDAVLAVAHPPPTTNPCPGVIGNGTVQLGVASQGHLYVPCATGAVANGPYATTDVGLRYLPTRLEGATLGIPCEGWGVASADLNVSGFTSASCGQGNVTVESFSASTTTALSVVRVGSTFRVTHRYTPSPATPLLYQVDVVIENIGAVTVNDLRYTRGIDYDVAPNPFSEYITVAGLLAPSVLGVNTSPFTSVDPLAPHSVLPGPVSAYVDLGPSDQGAHFDFRLGTLAPGRTRSFRTYYGAAANEPAALNALSTVGASTYSLGQADWDGTGNPLATLPVPAGTFGALSGQPTTFMYGFSPPTPVTGCTVECRINNPNEVYTVDMLGNEDICFTNGTSHIVTVAVFYNQGQRVEYNCGDYGPGIGNLCNFVPGRDTCSAAVYENICSLPYYSCQ
;
A
#
# COMPACT_ATOMS: atom_id res chain seq x y z
N MET A 1 -21.20 -19.61 54.29
CA MET A 1 -22.39 -18.91 54.78
C MET A 1 -23.34 -18.73 53.61
N SER A 2 -24.46 -19.42 53.71
CA SER A 2 -25.54 -19.61 52.75
C SER A 2 -26.47 -18.39 52.66
N SER A 3 -26.91 -18.07 51.42
CA SER A 3 -28.27 -17.76 50.93
C SER A 3 -29.27 -17.00 51.86
N PRO A 4 -30.25 -16.21 51.35
CA PRO A 4 -31.15 -16.69 50.29
C PRO A 4 -31.86 -15.68 49.35
N LEU A 5 -32.38 -16.28 48.27
CA LEU A 5 -33.49 -15.82 47.42
C LEU A 5 -34.82 -15.72 48.19
N PRO A 6 -35.83 -15.06 47.61
CA PRO A 6 -37.21 -15.49 47.81
C PRO A 6 -37.95 -15.79 46.49
N SER A 7 -38.81 -16.81 46.55
CA SER A 7 -40.04 -17.01 45.77
C SER A 7 -41.19 -17.16 46.79
N PRO A 8 -42.47 -17.47 46.46
CA PRO A 8 -43.11 -17.62 45.13
C PRO A 8 -44.56 -17.06 45.04
N ALA A 9 -45.14 -17.23 43.84
CA ALA A 9 -46.50 -17.79 43.57
C ALA A 9 -47.76 -16.91 43.40
N HIS A 10 -48.63 -17.44 42.52
CA HIS A 10 -50.11 -17.35 42.38
C HIS A 10 -50.68 -16.33 41.36
N VAL A 11 -51.78 -16.56 40.60
CA VAL A 11 -52.53 -17.72 40.03
C VAL A 11 -53.80 -17.11 39.38
N TRP A 12 -54.15 -17.54 38.15
CA TRP A 12 -55.49 -17.58 37.48
C TRP A 12 -56.24 -16.30 37.01
N ALA A 13 -56.74 -16.29 35.76
CA ALA A 13 -58.17 -16.57 35.43
C ALA A 13 -58.52 -16.34 33.93
N LEU A 14 -59.37 -17.23 33.40
CA LEU A 14 -60.06 -17.23 32.10
C LEU A 14 -61.04 -16.05 31.92
N PHE A 15 -61.37 -15.68 30.67
CA PHE A 15 -62.76 -15.43 30.24
C PHE A 15 -63.00 -15.64 28.73
N LEU A 16 -64.13 -16.26 28.42
CA LEU A 16 -64.73 -16.53 27.11
C LEU A 16 -65.29 -15.28 26.42
N GLY A 17 -65.51 -15.35 25.09
CA GLY A 17 -66.55 -14.56 24.42
C GLY A 17 -66.51 -14.60 22.90
N ALA A 18 -67.42 -15.37 22.29
CA ALA A 18 -67.66 -15.42 20.84
C ALA A 18 -68.73 -14.40 20.40
N SER A 19 -68.66 -13.89 19.16
CA SER A 19 -69.86 -13.63 18.35
C SER A 19 -69.56 -13.39 16.86
N LEU A 20 -70.48 -13.91 16.06
CA LEU A 20 -70.60 -14.01 14.61
C LEU A 20 -70.79 -12.68 13.85
N GLY A 21 -70.51 -12.70 12.53
CA GLY A 21 -71.03 -11.73 11.55
C GLY A 21 -70.65 -12.06 10.11
N TRP A 22 -71.61 -12.61 9.34
CA TRP A 22 -71.54 -12.93 7.90
C TRP A 22 -71.84 -11.74 6.99
N SER A 23 -71.27 -11.73 5.77
CA SER A 23 -71.85 -11.31 4.45
C SER A 23 -70.76 -11.46 3.37
N ALA A 24 -70.67 -12.55 2.59
CA ALA A 24 -71.38 -12.83 1.33
C ALA A 24 -71.09 -11.85 0.16
N LEU A 25 -70.28 -12.29 -0.83
CA LEU A 25 -70.64 -12.34 -2.26
C LEU A 25 -69.62 -13.16 -3.08
N ALA A 26 -70.20 -14.01 -3.93
CA ALA A 26 -69.68 -15.10 -4.77
C ALA A 26 -69.04 -14.61 -6.10
N HIS A 27 -68.46 -15.37 -7.03
CA HIS A 27 -67.95 -16.74 -7.23
C HIS A 27 -67.28 -16.67 -8.63
N ALA A 28 -66.13 -17.32 -8.85
CA ALA A 28 -65.80 -17.91 -10.15
C ALA A 28 -64.72 -18.99 -9.99
N ALA A 29 -64.93 -20.10 -10.70
CA ALA A 29 -64.36 -21.42 -10.50
C ALA A 29 -62.85 -21.56 -10.76
N ALA A 30 -62.25 -22.52 -10.06
CA ALA A 30 -60.93 -23.07 -10.35
C ALA A 30 -61.00 -24.12 -11.48
N PRO A 31 -60.04 -24.16 -12.41
CA PRO A 31 -59.74 -25.37 -13.17
C PRO A 31 -58.67 -26.19 -12.44
N VAL A 32 -59.00 -27.45 -12.20
CA VAL A 32 -58.08 -28.54 -11.88
C VAL A 32 -57.01 -28.63 -12.97
N THR A 33 -55.74 -28.61 -12.58
CA THR A 33 -54.64 -29.03 -13.46
C THR A 33 -53.84 -30.16 -12.80
N ASP A 34 -53.75 -31.23 -13.57
CA ASP A 34 -53.29 -32.57 -13.26
C ASP A 34 -51.80 -32.62 -12.86
N SER A 35 -51.51 -33.24 -11.71
CA SER A 35 -50.16 -33.41 -11.13
C SER A 35 -49.20 -34.18 -12.05
N ALA A 36 -49.69 -34.85 -13.11
CA ALA A 36 -48.86 -35.50 -14.12
C ALA A 36 -48.09 -34.51 -15.02
N THR A 37 -48.52 -33.24 -15.12
CA THR A 37 -47.92 -32.24 -16.03
C THR A 37 -46.70 -31.53 -15.43
N LEU A 38 -46.59 -31.46 -14.10
CA LEU A 38 -45.46 -30.84 -13.40
C LEU A 38 -44.22 -31.77 -13.37
N GLN A 39 -44.41 -33.08 -13.17
CA GLN A 39 -43.30 -34.04 -13.17
C GLN A 39 -42.66 -34.22 -14.56
N ARG A 40 -43.42 -34.04 -15.66
CA ARG A 40 -42.86 -34.11 -17.02
C ARG A 40 -42.05 -32.85 -17.39
N ARG A 41 -42.26 -31.69 -16.74
CA ARG A 41 -41.43 -30.48 -16.95
C ARG A 41 -40.12 -30.47 -16.13
N GLU A 42 -40.05 -31.22 -15.02
CA GLU A 42 -38.81 -31.40 -14.26
C GLU A 42 -37.89 -32.46 -14.87
N ALA A 43 -38.44 -33.50 -15.53
CA ALA A 43 -37.65 -34.51 -16.22
C ALA A 43 -36.94 -33.95 -17.48
N THR A 44 -37.59 -33.06 -18.25
CA THR A 44 -36.96 -32.48 -19.45
C THR A 44 -35.92 -31.40 -19.12
N ARG A 45 -35.99 -30.73 -17.95
CA ARG A 45 -34.92 -29.81 -17.50
C ARG A 45 -33.69 -30.51 -16.95
N ARG A 46 -33.81 -31.76 -16.48
CA ARG A 46 -32.66 -32.56 -16.02
C ARG A 46 -31.95 -33.35 -17.14
N ALA A 47 -32.52 -33.40 -18.35
CA ALA A 47 -31.95 -34.13 -19.48
C ALA A 47 -31.19 -33.25 -20.49
N SER A 48 -31.20 -31.92 -20.36
CA SER A 48 -30.50 -30.99 -21.28
C SER A 48 -29.27 -30.31 -20.66
N SER A 49 -28.68 -30.86 -19.60
CA SER A 49 -27.47 -30.32 -18.96
C SER A 49 -26.24 -31.25 -19.06
N GLY A 50 -26.14 -32.02 -20.13
CA GLY A 50 -24.85 -32.47 -20.68
C GLY A 50 -24.73 -31.81 -22.06
N SER A 51 -23.66 -31.14 -22.44
CA SER A 51 -22.26 -31.29 -22.07
C SER A 51 -21.53 -29.98 -22.33
N ASP A 52 -21.19 -29.26 -21.26
CA ASP A 52 -20.00 -28.43 -21.24
C ASP A 52 -19.15 -28.98 -20.10
N ALA A 53 -18.31 -29.95 -20.44
CA ALA A 53 -17.15 -30.26 -19.61
C ALA A 53 -16.23 -29.04 -19.69
N VAL A 54 -16.55 -27.99 -18.93
CA VAL A 54 -15.54 -27.06 -18.44
C VAL A 54 -14.58 -27.95 -17.69
N LEU A 55 -13.37 -28.12 -18.25
CA LEU A 55 -12.23 -28.62 -17.52
C LEU A 55 -12.16 -27.82 -16.23
N ALA A 56 -12.67 -28.40 -15.14
CA ALA A 56 -12.42 -27.87 -13.82
C ALA A 56 -10.91 -27.94 -13.66
N VAL A 57 -10.25 -26.80 -13.87
CA VAL A 57 -8.89 -26.60 -13.38
C VAL A 57 -9.03 -26.84 -11.89
N ALA A 58 -8.59 -28.01 -11.45
CA ALA A 58 -8.45 -28.31 -10.05
C ALA A 58 -7.68 -27.14 -9.47
N HIS A 59 -8.34 -26.28 -8.70
CA HIS A 59 -7.62 -25.30 -7.92
C HIS A 59 -6.73 -26.15 -7.02
N PRO A 60 -5.40 -26.05 -7.14
CA PRO A 60 -4.55 -26.69 -6.15
C PRO A 60 -5.06 -26.23 -4.79
N PRO A 61 -5.07 -27.12 -3.77
CA PRO A 61 -5.38 -26.68 -2.41
C PRO A 61 -4.57 -25.43 -2.13
N PRO A 62 -5.12 -24.39 -1.47
CA PRO A 62 -4.39 -23.16 -1.20
C PRO A 62 -3.06 -23.58 -0.61
N THR A 63 -1.99 -23.37 -1.37
CA THR A 63 -0.64 -23.68 -0.92
C THR A 63 -0.46 -22.76 0.27
N THR A 64 -0.54 -23.32 1.48
CA THR A 64 -0.28 -22.56 2.70
C THR A 64 1.13 -22.04 2.53
N ASN A 65 1.28 -20.74 2.25
CA ASN A 65 2.58 -20.11 2.23
C ASN A 65 3.18 -20.39 3.61
N PRO A 66 4.25 -21.20 3.71
CA PRO A 66 4.74 -21.65 5.01
C PRO A 66 5.33 -20.48 5.82
N CYS A 67 5.54 -19.34 5.17
CA CYS A 67 5.92 -18.07 5.79
C CYS A 67 4.97 -16.96 5.31
N PRO A 68 3.76 -16.85 5.89
CA PRO A 68 2.81 -15.80 5.53
C PRO A 68 3.44 -14.42 5.63
N GLY A 69 3.31 -13.61 4.58
CA GLY A 69 3.93 -12.28 4.50
C GLY A 69 5.31 -12.25 3.82
N VAL A 70 5.94 -13.40 3.58
CA VAL A 70 7.11 -13.47 2.69
C VAL A 70 6.64 -13.39 1.24
N ILE A 71 7.04 -12.31 0.55
CA ILE A 71 6.68 -12.00 -0.84
C ILE A 71 7.95 -11.80 -1.67
N GLY A 72 7.93 -12.15 -2.95
CA GLY A 72 9.06 -11.91 -3.85
C GLY A 72 8.70 -11.82 -5.33
N ASN A 73 9.53 -11.13 -6.09
CA ASN A 73 9.35 -10.90 -7.54
C ASN A 73 10.39 -11.65 -8.39
N GLY A 74 11.12 -12.60 -7.78
CA GLY A 74 12.24 -13.32 -8.40
C GLY A 74 13.61 -12.63 -8.26
N THR A 75 13.65 -11.36 -7.86
CA THR A 75 14.89 -10.59 -7.67
C THR A 75 15.01 -10.04 -6.25
N VAL A 76 13.95 -9.43 -5.73
CA VAL A 76 13.83 -8.92 -4.37
C VAL A 76 12.81 -9.77 -3.62
N GLN A 77 13.07 -10.05 -2.36
CA GLN A 77 12.15 -10.71 -1.45
C GLN A 77 12.01 -9.87 -0.17
N LEU A 78 10.77 -9.69 0.31
CA LEU A 78 10.43 -8.93 1.51
C LEU A 78 9.70 -9.83 2.50
N GLY A 79 9.95 -9.65 3.79
CA GLY A 79 9.14 -10.25 4.86
C GLY A 79 8.21 -9.22 5.45
N VAL A 80 6.99 -9.09 4.93
CA VAL A 80 6.03 -8.08 5.38
C VAL A 80 5.21 -8.63 6.54
N ALA A 81 5.38 -8.04 7.73
CA ALA A 81 4.58 -8.36 8.91
C ALA A 81 3.16 -7.81 8.80
N SER A 82 2.24 -8.31 9.62
CA SER A 82 0.83 -7.88 9.60
C SER A 82 0.60 -6.41 9.94
N GLN A 83 1.57 -5.78 10.59
CA GLN A 83 1.61 -4.37 10.95
C GLN A 83 2.28 -3.50 9.87
N GLY A 84 2.78 -4.09 8.78
CA GLY A 84 3.36 -3.37 7.66
C GLY A 84 4.84 -2.96 7.82
N HIS A 85 5.57 -3.48 8.81
CA HIS A 85 7.04 -3.41 8.85
C HIS A 85 7.65 -4.67 8.21
N LEU A 86 8.97 -4.67 8.00
CA LEU A 86 9.74 -5.69 7.31
C LEU A 86 10.49 -6.57 8.31
N TYR A 87 9.85 -7.65 8.72
CA TYR A 87 10.48 -8.77 9.41
C TYR A 87 9.46 -9.91 9.52
N VAL A 88 9.74 -11.04 8.88
CA VAL A 88 8.93 -12.26 9.03
C VAL A 88 9.85 -13.43 9.38
N PRO A 89 9.69 -14.02 10.57
CA PRO A 89 10.30 -15.29 10.89
C PRO A 89 9.83 -16.36 9.91
N CYS A 90 10.78 -17.10 9.33
CA CYS A 90 10.46 -18.05 8.27
C CYS A 90 11.30 -19.32 8.39
N ALA A 91 10.98 -20.19 9.36
CA ALA A 91 11.79 -21.37 9.68
C ALA A 91 11.95 -22.37 8.50
N THR A 92 11.04 -22.38 7.54
CA THR A 92 11.12 -23.21 6.31
C THR A 92 11.75 -22.45 5.14
N GLY A 93 12.16 -21.21 5.36
CA GLY A 93 12.73 -20.32 4.37
C GLY A 93 14.09 -20.77 3.89
N ALA A 94 14.47 -20.25 2.74
CA ALA A 94 15.81 -20.45 2.22
C ALA A 94 16.81 -19.67 3.10
N VAL A 95 17.89 -20.31 3.54
CA VAL A 95 18.93 -19.67 4.36
C VAL A 95 19.65 -18.57 3.58
N ALA A 96 19.85 -17.38 4.17
CA ALA A 96 20.64 -16.31 3.59
C ALA A 96 22.12 -16.73 3.41
N ASN A 97 22.78 -16.20 2.37
CA ASN A 97 24.23 -16.30 2.21
C ASN A 97 24.93 -15.25 3.10
N GLY A 98 26.26 -15.38 3.23
CA GLY A 98 27.06 -14.49 4.08
C GLY A 98 27.25 -15.02 5.50
N PRO A 99 27.94 -14.26 6.37
CA PRO A 99 28.01 -14.59 7.78
C PRO A 99 26.62 -14.41 8.43
N TYR A 100 26.35 -15.15 9.51
CA TYR A 100 25.07 -15.11 10.24
C TYR A 100 23.87 -15.57 9.41
N ALA A 101 23.95 -16.82 8.94
CA ALA A 101 22.87 -17.53 8.28
C ALA A 101 21.52 -17.37 9.00
N THR A 102 20.52 -16.84 8.30
CA THR A 102 19.15 -16.70 8.78
C THR A 102 18.16 -17.21 7.75
N THR A 103 17.05 -17.76 8.20
CA THR A 103 15.91 -18.08 7.33
C THR A 103 14.85 -16.97 7.34
N ASP A 104 14.93 -16.06 8.31
CA ASP A 104 14.03 -14.92 8.44
C ASP A 104 14.22 -13.96 7.27
N VAL A 105 13.19 -13.18 6.94
CA VAL A 105 13.21 -12.29 5.78
C VAL A 105 12.81 -10.89 6.22
N GLY A 106 13.62 -9.90 5.85
CA GLY A 106 13.31 -8.48 5.96
C GLY A 106 13.35 -7.86 4.57
N LEU A 107 14.58 -7.72 4.04
CA LEU A 107 14.91 -7.26 2.70
C LEU A 107 16.05 -8.11 2.12
N ARG A 108 15.72 -8.97 1.15
CA ARG A 108 16.66 -9.94 0.56
C ARG A 108 16.86 -9.71 -0.93
N TYR A 109 18.11 -9.78 -1.36
CA TYR A 109 18.47 -9.83 -2.78
C TYR A 109 18.63 -11.29 -3.22
N LEU A 110 17.67 -11.82 -3.98
CA LEU A 110 17.64 -13.24 -4.36
C LEU A 110 18.83 -13.71 -5.21
N PRO A 111 19.42 -12.90 -6.12
CA PRO A 111 20.59 -13.33 -6.89
C PRO A 111 21.81 -13.68 -6.04
N THR A 112 22.05 -12.95 -4.94
CA THR A 112 23.13 -13.26 -3.98
C THR A 112 22.64 -13.98 -2.74
N ARG A 113 21.33 -14.02 -2.50
CA ARG A 113 20.66 -14.43 -1.26
C ARG A 113 21.18 -13.72 -0.01
N LEU A 114 21.76 -12.54 -0.15
CA LEU A 114 22.14 -11.71 0.99
C LEU A 114 20.89 -11.04 1.56
N GLU A 115 20.88 -10.93 2.88
CA GLU A 115 19.87 -10.26 3.68
C GLU A 115 20.42 -8.91 4.14
N GLY A 116 19.56 -7.89 4.23
CA GLY A 116 20.00 -6.54 4.57
C GLY A 116 19.33 -5.93 5.79
N ALA A 117 18.35 -6.59 6.43
CA ALA A 117 17.51 -5.92 7.44
C ALA A 117 17.00 -6.84 8.57
N THR A 118 17.70 -7.95 8.84
CA THR A 118 17.24 -8.91 9.87
C THR A 118 18.33 -9.39 10.82
N LEU A 119 19.60 -9.12 10.51
CA LEU A 119 20.67 -9.63 11.35
C LEU A 119 20.74 -8.75 12.61
N GLY A 120 21.34 -9.25 13.68
CA GLY A 120 21.37 -8.52 14.95
C GLY A 120 19.95 -8.21 15.48
N ILE A 121 19.55 -6.94 15.41
CA ILE A 121 18.27 -6.44 15.93
C ILE A 121 17.43 -5.92 14.75
N PRO A 122 16.32 -6.59 14.37
CA PRO A 122 15.50 -6.15 13.23
C PRO A 122 14.73 -4.86 13.58
N CYS A 123 15.34 -3.72 13.27
CA CYS A 123 14.83 -2.40 13.61
C CYS A 123 14.16 -1.66 12.46
N GLU A 124 13.89 -2.36 11.34
CA GLU A 124 13.01 -1.84 10.30
C GLU A 124 11.61 -1.58 10.85
N GLY A 125 11.11 -0.37 10.59
CA GLY A 125 9.80 0.04 11.04
C GLY A 125 9.33 1.37 10.47
N TRP A 126 8.15 1.75 10.93
CA TRP A 126 7.49 2.97 10.48
C TRP A 126 6.62 3.59 11.58
N GLY A 127 6.30 4.87 11.40
CA GLY A 127 5.33 5.56 12.24
C GLY A 127 4.59 6.67 11.51
N VAL A 128 3.43 7.03 12.04
CA VAL A 128 2.60 8.15 11.60
C VAL A 128 2.19 8.98 12.80
N ALA A 129 2.11 10.31 12.64
CA ALA A 129 1.66 11.18 13.71
C ALA A 129 0.88 12.40 13.22
N SER A 130 -0.02 12.88 14.07
CA SER A 130 -0.42 14.29 14.11
C SER A 130 0.41 14.95 15.20
N ALA A 131 1.36 15.78 14.79
CA ALA A 131 2.22 16.48 15.75
C ALA A 131 1.47 17.62 16.47
N ASP A 132 0.46 18.21 15.82
CA ASP A 132 -0.37 19.26 16.42
C ASP A 132 -1.35 18.73 17.47
N LEU A 133 -1.85 17.50 17.31
CA LEU A 133 -2.74 16.84 18.28
C LEU A 133 -1.98 15.94 19.27
N ASN A 134 -0.66 15.81 19.12
CA ASN A 134 0.19 14.92 19.90
C ASN A 134 -0.31 13.46 19.92
N VAL A 135 -0.66 12.95 18.74
CA VAL A 135 -1.07 11.55 18.53
C VAL A 135 -0.10 10.89 17.56
N SER A 136 0.52 9.79 17.97
CA SER A 136 1.34 8.95 17.09
C SER A 136 0.93 7.49 17.18
N GLY A 137 1.30 6.73 16.14
CA GLY A 137 1.28 5.28 16.12
C GLY A 137 2.46 4.79 15.31
N PHE A 138 3.17 3.79 15.82
CA PHE A 138 4.42 3.32 15.25
C PHE A 138 4.66 1.85 15.56
N THR A 139 5.45 1.19 14.74
CA THR A 139 5.74 -0.23 14.86
C THR A 139 7.01 -0.61 14.12
N SER A 140 7.77 -1.51 14.72
CA SER A 140 8.95 -2.19 14.18
C SER A 140 9.01 -3.60 14.79
N ALA A 141 9.90 -4.45 14.30
CA ALA A 141 10.07 -5.77 14.91
C ALA A 141 10.79 -5.70 16.28
N SER A 142 11.71 -4.76 16.49
CA SER A 142 12.47 -4.67 17.75
C SER A 142 12.82 -3.25 18.24
N CYS A 143 12.53 -2.20 17.47
CA CYS A 143 12.78 -0.79 17.81
C CYS A 143 11.51 -0.02 18.27
N GLY A 144 10.58 -0.73 18.89
CA GLY A 144 9.39 -0.16 19.52
C GLY A 144 8.09 -0.30 18.73
N GLN A 145 6.99 -0.30 19.48
CA GLN A 145 5.62 -0.34 18.98
C GLN A 145 4.72 0.45 19.94
N GLY A 146 3.78 1.22 19.39
CA GLY A 146 2.82 1.99 20.16
C GLY A 146 1.61 2.38 19.34
N ASN A 147 0.41 2.27 19.94
CA ASN A 147 -0.85 2.76 19.39
C ASN A 147 -1.14 2.31 17.93
N VAL A 148 -0.80 1.06 17.59
CA VAL A 148 -1.12 0.44 16.30
C VAL A 148 -1.97 -0.80 16.54
N THR A 149 -3.07 -0.94 15.83
CA THR A 149 -3.91 -2.13 15.83
C THR A 149 -4.12 -2.61 14.40
N VAL A 150 -3.81 -3.87 14.11
CA VAL A 150 -4.05 -4.46 12.78
C VAL A 150 -5.55 -4.60 12.56
N GLU A 151 -6.07 -4.01 11.48
CA GLU A 151 -7.46 -4.21 11.04
C GLU A 151 -7.55 -5.38 10.07
N SER A 152 -6.63 -5.44 9.10
CA SER A 152 -6.54 -6.57 8.17
C SER A 152 -5.13 -6.74 7.63
N PHE A 153 -4.80 -7.98 7.30
CA PHE A 153 -3.59 -8.33 6.58
C PHE A 153 -3.89 -9.43 5.57
N SER A 154 -3.41 -9.27 4.34
CA SER A 154 -3.48 -10.29 3.31
C SER A 154 -2.19 -10.30 2.51
N ALA A 155 -1.63 -11.48 2.25
CA ALA A 155 -0.44 -11.64 1.42
C ALA A 155 -0.63 -12.79 0.44
N SER A 156 -0.06 -12.61 -0.75
CA SER A 156 0.18 -13.66 -1.74
C SER A 156 1.66 -14.05 -1.71
N THR A 157 2.15 -14.71 -2.77
CA THR A 157 3.59 -14.93 -2.96
C THR A 157 4.32 -13.71 -3.51
N THR A 158 3.60 -12.72 -4.05
CA THR A 158 4.21 -11.56 -4.74
C THR A 158 3.78 -10.22 -4.17
N THR A 159 2.68 -10.16 -3.41
CA THR A 159 2.08 -8.91 -2.90
C THR A 159 1.64 -9.05 -1.45
N ALA A 160 1.63 -7.95 -0.71
CA ALA A 160 1.06 -7.88 0.63
C ALA A 160 0.27 -6.58 0.82
N LEU A 161 -0.79 -6.65 1.63
CA LEU A 161 -1.62 -5.52 2.01
C LEU A 161 -1.79 -5.56 3.54
N SER A 162 -1.29 -4.51 4.19
CA SER A 162 -1.45 -4.29 5.63
C SER A 162 -2.34 -3.06 5.83
N VAL A 163 -3.42 -3.21 6.60
CA VAL A 163 -4.26 -2.10 7.03
C VAL A 163 -4.25 -2.07 8.55
N VAL A 164 -3.81 -0.96 9.11
CA VAL A 164 -3.75 -0.74 10.55
C VAL A 164 -4.49 0.52 10.94
N ARG A 165 -4.91 0.57 12.21
CA ARG A 165 -5.51 1.73 12.84
C ARG A 165 -4.55 2.31 13.88
N VAL A 166 -4.49 3.63 13.95
CA VAL A 166 -3.80 4.39 15.00
C VAL A 166 -4.84 5.13 15.84
N GLY A 167 -5.15 4.56 17.00
CA GLY A 167 -6.21 5.02 17.90
C GLY A 167 -7.53 5.26 17.14
N SER A 168 -8.09 6.47 17.29
CA SER A 168 -9.25 6.93 16.51
C SER A 168 -8.89 7.99 15.47
N THR A 169 -7.60 8.18 15.18
CA THR A 169 -7.12 9.31 14.35
C THR A 169 -6.81 8.86 12.94
N PHE A 170 -6.05 7.78 12.78
CA PHE A 170 -5.63 7.33 11.45
C PHE A 170 -6.01 5.89 11.14
N ARG A 171 -6.27 5.64 9.86
CA ARG A 171 -6.10 4.33 9.24
C ARG A 171 -4.95 4.42 8.26
N VAL A 172 -3.99 3.50 8.36
CA VAL A 172 -2.83 3.45 7.48
C VAL A 172 -2.87 2.15 6.69
N THR A 173 -2.76 2.28 5.37
CA THR A 173 -2.66 1.15 4.45
C THR A 173 -1.29 1.14 3.79
N HIS A 174 -0.60 0.01 3.88
CA HIS A 174 0.62 -0.26 3.12
C HIS A 174 0.32 -1.38 2.12
N ARG A 175 0.47 -1.08 0.83
CA ARG A 175 0.31 -2.04 -0.25
C ARG A 175 1.66 -2.29 -0.94
N TYR A 176 2.19 -3.49 -0.74
CA TYR A 176 3.46 -3.95 -1.30
C TYR A 176 3.21 -4.68 -2.62
N THR A 177 3.79 -4.17 -3.70
CA THR A 177 3.73 -4.79 -5.04
C THR A 177 5.07 -4.68 -5.75
N PRO A 178 5.44 -5.62 -6.64
CA PRO A 178 6.60 -5.45 -7.50
C PRO A 178 6.48 -4.15 -8.30
N SER A 179 7.56 -3.38 -8.43
CA SER A 179 7.55 -2.20 -9.28
C SER A 179 7.38 -2.63 -10.75
N PRO A 180 6.43 -2.05 -11.50
CA PRO A 180 6.30 -2.35 -12.93
C PRO A 180 7.46 -1.75 -13.75
N ALA A 181 8.22 -0.81 -13.18
CA ALA A 181 9.27 -0.09 -13.89
C ALA A 181 10.63 -0.81 -13.82
N THR A 182 10.86 -1.65 -12.80
CA THR A 182 12.12 -2.39 -12.64
C THR A 182 11.94 -3.58 -11.69
N PRO A 183 12.55 -4.75 -11.99
CA PRO A 183 12.52 -5.90 -11.08
C PRO A 183 13.34 -5.69 -9.80
N LEU A 184 14.17 -4.64 -9.74
CA LEU A 184 15.05 -4.35 -8.60
C LEU A 184 14.32 -3.67 -7.43
N LEU A 185 13.03 -3.33 -7.59
CA LEU A 185 12.25 -2.62 -6.58
C LEU A 185 10.91 -3.31 -6.31
N TYR A 186 10.53 -3.28 -5.05
CA TYR A 186 9.17 -3.32 -4.58
C TYR A 186 8.69 -1.88 -4.34
N GLN A 187 7.49 -1.57 -4.79
CA GLN A 187 6.77 -0.35 -4.47
C GLN A 187 5.87 -0.61 -3.26
N VAL A 188 5.81 0.38 -2.37
CA VAL A 188 4.85 0.43 -1.27
C VAL A 188 3.99 1.67 -1.48
N ASP A 189 2.73 1.45 -1.85
CA ASP A 189 1.75 2.55 -1.80
C ASP A 189 1.30 2.71 -0.35
N VAL A 190 1.59 3.88 0.22
CA VAL A 190 1.19 4.23 1.58
C VAL A 190 0.03 5.20 1.51
N VAL A 191 -1.09 4.85 2.15
CA VAL A 191 -2.28 5.70 2.26
C VAL A 191 -2.59 5.92 3.74
N ILE A 192 -2.61 7.18 4.16
CA ILE A 192 -2.98 7.58 5.52
C ILE A 192 -4.34 8.27 5.44
N GLU A 193 -5.37 7.68 6.01
CA GLU A 193 -6.72 8.25 6.15
C GLU A 193 -6.88 8.88 7.54
N ASN A 194 -7.43 10.09 7.61
CA ASN A 194 -7.91 10.66 8.87
C ASN A 194 -9.33 10.15 9.14
N ILE A 195 -9.45 9.16 10.02
CA ILE A 195 -10.72 8.55 10.43
C ILE A 195 -11.32 9.24 11.67
N GLY A 196 -10.66 10.27 12.18
CA GLY A 196 -11.11 11.07 13.30
C GLY A 196 -12.10 12.16 12.90
N ALA A 197 -12.48 12.98 13.88
CA ALA A 197 -13.40 14.11 13.69
C ALA A 197 -12.70 15.47 13.57
N VAL A 198 -11.37 15.53 13.73
CA VAL A 198 -10.59 16.77 13.80
C VAL A 198 -9.55 16.80 12.68
N THR A 199 -9.32 17.98 12.10
CA THR A 199 -8.25 18.21 11.13
C THR A 199 -6.88 18.05 11.78
N VAL A 200 -6.01 17.28 11.14
CA VAL A 200 -4.59 17.16 11.47
C VAL A 200 -3.83 18.24 10.71
N ASN A 201 -3.16 19.17 11.40
CA ASN A 201 -2.47 20.29 10.75
C ASN A 201 -1.00 19.99 10.44
N ASP A 202 -0.35 19.11 11.21
CA ASP A 202 1.04 18.66 10.99
C ASP A 202 1.08 17.12 10.94
N LEU A 203 0.75 16.55 9.78
CA LEU A 203 0.88 15.12 9.50
C LEU A 203 2.35 14.77 9.28
N ARG A 204 2.84 13.79 10.04
CA ARG A 204 4.20 13.26 9.92
C ARG A 204 4.21 11.78 9.62
N TYR A 205 5.25 11.34 8.93
CA TYR A 205 5.55 9.93 8.68
C TYR A 205 7.03 9.68 8.88
N THR A 206 7.38 8.55 9.48
CA THR A 206 8.75 8.12 9.72
C THR A 206 8.97 6.74 9.13
N ARG A 207 10.13 6.51 8.53
CA ARG A 207 10.63 5.17 8.21
C ARG A 207 12.06 5.03 8.70
N GLY A 208 12.32 3.93 9.42
CA GLY A 208 13.63 3.55 9.89
C GLY A 208 13.98 2.16 9.39
N ILE A 209 15.26 1.93 9.09
CA ILE A 209 15.82 0.62 8.77
C ILE A 209 17.20 0.54 9.38
N ASP A 210 17.49 -0.58 10.02
CA ASP A 210 18.84 -1.01 10.38
C ASP A 210 19.37 -1.86 9.22
N TYR A 211 20.55 -1.51 8.69
CA TYR A 211 21.12 -2.24 7.57
C TYR A 211 22.22 -3.16 8.08
N ASP A 212 22.15 -4.44 7.72
CA ASP A 212 23.17 -5.43 8.05
C ASP A 212 23.80 -5.99 6.77
N VAL A 213 24.64 -5.21 6.11
CA VAL A 213 25.05 -5.54 4.73
C VAL A 213 26.25 -6.48 4.74
N ALA A 214 25.98 -7.74 4.43
CA ALA A 214 27.00 -8.73 4.12
C ALA A 214 27.94 -8.24 3.00
N PRO A 215 29.23 -8.58 3.05
CA PRO A 215 29.83 -9.68 3.80
C PRO A 215 30.31 -9.36 5.22
N ASN A 216 30.26 -8.09 5.64
CA ASN A 216 30.66 -7.67 6.99
C ASN A 216 29.50 -6.89 7.65
N PRO A 217 28.43 -7.60 8.08
CA PRO A 217 27.31 -6.96 8.75
C PRO A 217 27.77 -6.32 10.08
N PHE A 218 27.00 -5.33 10.54
CA PHE A 218 27.30 -4.39 11.63
C PHE A 218 28.46 -3.43 11.33
N SER A 219 28.81 -3.25 10.06
CA SER A 219 29.90 -2.38 9.59
C SER A 219 29.60 -1.85 8.19
N GLU A 220 28.45 -1.22 8.02
CA GLU A 220 27.94 -0.80 6.72
C GLU A 220 28.41 0.59 6.34
N TYR A 221 28.35 0.86 5.04
CA TYR A 221 28.39 2.19 4.49
C TYR A 221 26.98 2.62 4.08
N ILE A 222 26.56 3.77 4.58
CA ILE A 222 25.23 4.33 4.30
C ILE A 222 25.34 5.61 3.49
N THR A 223 24.65 5.64 2.36
CA THR A 223 24.36 6.88 1.64
C THR A 223 22.93 7.31 1.94
N VAL A 224 22.70 8.57 2.28
CA VAL A 224 21.38 9.20 2.39
C VAL A 224 21.33 10.45 1.53
N ALA A 225 20.31 10.57 0.68
CA ALA A 225 20.22 11.63 -0.32
C ALA A 225 18.82 12.24 -0.40
N GLY A 226 18.71 13.38 -1.07
CA GLY A 226 17.45 14.13 -1.22
C GLY A 226 17.05 14.88 0.04
N LEU A 227 18.04 15.29 0.84
CA LEU A 227 17.83 15.86 2.17
C LEU A 227 17.33 17.32 2.15
N LEU A 228 17.37 17.96 0.98
CA LEU A 228 16.81 19.30 0.75
C LEU A 228 15.36 19.27 0.28
N ALA A 229 14.75 18.09 0.16
CA ALA A 229 13.36 17.97 -0.23
C ALA A 229 12.46 18.64 0.83
N PRO A 230 11.47 19.47 0.45
CA PRO A 230 10.63 20.20 1.41
C PRO A 230 9.85 19.32 2.39
N SER A 231 9.61 18.06 2.02
CA SER A 231 8.94 17.08 2.87
C SER A 231 9.85 16.48 3.93
N VAL A 232 11.18 16.58 3.83
CA VAL A 232 12.13 15.99 4.78
C VAL A 232 12.27 16.92 5.99
N LEU A 233 11.93 16.41 7.18
CA LEU A 233 12.11 17.11 8.46
C LEU A 233 13.47 16.82 9.08
N GLY A 234 13.92 15.58 8.98
CA GLY A 234 15.13 15.11 9.63
C GLY A 234 15.56 13.77 9.07
N VAL A 235 16.87 13.54 9.08
CA VAL A 235 17.50 12.28 8.71
C VAL A 235 18.61 11.96 9.69
N ASN A 236 18.76 10.67 10.01
CA ASN A 236 19.92 10.15 10.73
C ASN A 236 20.28 8.74 10.24
N THR A 237 21.46 8.24 10.62
CA THR A 237 21.94 6.89 10.30
C THR A 237 22.01 5.98 11.53
N SER A 238 21.42 6.39 12.66
CA SER A 238 21.40 5.57 13.86
C SER A 238 20.43 4.40 13.66
N PRO A 239 20.90 3.15 13.77
CA PRO A 239 20.10 1.97 13.43
C PRO A 239 18.99 1.69 14.46
N PHE A 240 19.14 2.21 15.68
CA PHE A 240 18.25 1.93 16.82
C PHE A 240 17.35 3.11 17.21
N THR A 241 17.14 4.05 16.28
CA THR A 241 16.28 5.21 16.52
C THR A 241 14.82 4.79 16.60
N SER A 242 14.08 5.32 17.57
CA SER A 242 12.63 5.11 17.68
C SER A 242 11.92 5.54 16.39
N VAL A 243 11.04 4.69 15.86
CA VAL A 243 10.22 5.00 14.68
C VAL A 243 8.95 5.80 15.00
N ASP A 244 8.80 6.29 16.24
CA ASP A 244 7.77 7.27 16.60
C ASP A 244 8.10 8.65 16.02
N PRO A 245 7.29 9.23 15.11
CA PRO A 245 7.56 10.54 14.50
C PRO A 245 7.57 11.73 15.48
N LEU A 246 7.14 11.51 16.72
CA LEU A 246 7.16 12.52 17.79
C LEU A 246 8.31 12.30 18.79
N ALA A 247 9.03 11.19 18.71
CA ALA A 247 10.17 10.94 19.59
C ALA A 247 11.35 11.84 19.20
N PRO A 248 12.03 12.49 20.16
CA PRO A 248 13.22 13.25 19.88
C PRO A 248 14.40 12.33 19.54
N HIS A 249 15.19 12.71 18.54
CA HIS A 249 16.45 12.06 18.22
C HIS A 249 17.42 13.06 17.57
N SER A 250 18.69 12.65 17.45
CA SER A 250 19.68 13.42 16.71
C SER A 250 19.35 13.44 15.22
N VAL A 251 19.72 14.54 14.56
CA VAL A 251 19.55 14.73 13.12
C VAL A 251 20.92 15.10 12.56
N LEU A 252 21.25 14.57 11.39
CA LEU A 252 22.49 14.95 10.70
C LEU A 252 22.48 16.45 10.37
N PRO A 253 23.63 17.14 10.46
CA PRO A 253 23.68 18.58 10.24
C PRO A 253 23.29 18.97 8.79
N GLY A 254 22.92 20.23 8.55
CA GLY A 254 22.51 20.69 7.22
C GLY A 254 22.57 22.20 7.07
N PRO A 255 22.44 22.74 5.83
CA PRO A 255 21.82 22.11 4.66
C PRO A 255 22.82 21.47 3.68
N VAL A 256 22.80 20.14 3.56
CA VAL A 256 23.52 19.39 2.52
C VAL A 256 22.53 18.56 1.70
N SER A 257 22.84 18.25 0.44
CA SER A 257 21.94 17.47 -0.44
C SER A 257 21.98 15.96 -0.17
N ALA A 258 23.13 15.46 0.30
CA ALA A 258 23.36 14.06 0.63
C ALA A 258 24.54 13.91 1.58
N TYR A 259 24.56 12.77 2.28
CA TYR A 259 25.74 12.17 2.87
C TYR A 259 26.04 10.88 2.12
N VAL A 260 27.29 10.69 1.72
CA VAL A 260 27.71 9.56 0.89
C VAL A 260 28.67 8.69 1.68
N ASP A 261 28.45 7.39 1.65
CA ASP A 261 29.29 6.36 2.26
C ASP A 261 29.70 6.68 3.71
N LEU A 262 28.73 7.04 4.56
CA LEU A 262 28.96 7.18 5.99
C LEU A 262 29.26 5.80 6.59
N GLY A 263 30.45 5.63 7.17
CA GLY A 263 30.86 4.36 7.75
C GLY A 263 32.37 4.13 7.65
N PRO A 264 32.84 2.90 7.92
CA PRO A 264 32.03 1.73 8.25
C PRO A 264 31.60 1.75 9.73
N SER A 265 30.33 1.49 9.99
CA SER A 265 29.80 1.24 11.34
C SER A 265 28.40 0.64 11.25
N ASP A 266 27.97 -0.01 12.33
CA ASP A 266 26.60 -0.48 12.54
C ASP A 266 25.62 0.69 12.40
N GLN A 267 24.96 0.74 11.23
CA GLN A 267 24.21 1.91 10.79
C GLN A 267 23.01 1.55 9.95
N GLY A 268 22.04 2.46 10.00
CA GLY A 268 20.82 2.36 9.26
C GLY A 268 20.51 3.62 8.45
N ALA A 269 19.25 3.75 8.08
CA ALA A 269 18.70 5.00 7.59
C ALA A 269 17.38 5.29 8.27
N HIS A 270 17.22 6.52 8.75
CA HIS A 270 16.01 7.01 9.37
C HIS A 270 15.59 8.31 8.70
N PHE A 271 14.36 8.39 8.23
CA PHE A 271 13.78 9.57 7.60
C PHE A 271 12.49 9.99 8.30
N ASP A 272 12.41 11.26 8.68
CA ASP A 272 11.17 11.89 9.11
C ASP A 272 10.65 12.83 8.04
N PHE A 273 9.36 12.71 7.75
CA PHE A 273 8.67 13.48 6.74
C PHE A 273 7.56 14.31 7.34
N ARG A 274 7.40 15.54 6.85
CA ARG A 274 6.19 16.37 7.01
C ARG A 274 5.37 16.32 5.72
N LEU A 275 4.11 15.95 5.87
CA LEU A 275 3.18 15.74 4.76
C LEU A 275 2.03 16.76 4.75
N GLY A 276 2.07 17.74 5.66
CA GLY A 276 1.14 18.86 5.72
C GLY A 276 -0.17 18.54 6.43
N THR A 277 -1.25 19.21 6.03
CA THR A 277 -2.58 19.08 6.65
C THR A 277 -3.36 17.89 6.08
N LEU A 278 -4.21 17.28 6.91
CA LEU A 278 -5.15 16.22 6.56
C LEU A 278 -6.49 16.37 7.29
N ALA A 279 -7.52 16.80 6.57
CA ALA A 279 -8.88 16.98 7.10
C ALA A 279 -9.59 15.63 7.39
N PRO A 280 -10.63 15.61 8.25
CA PRO A 280 -11.43 14.41 8.51
C PRO A 280 -11.97 13.76 7.23
N GLY A 281 -11.91 12.43 7.16
CA GLY A 281 -12.33 11.64 6.00
C GLY A 281 -11.45 11.78 4.76
N ARG A 282 -10.39 12.60 4.79
CA ARG A 282 -9.43 12.73 3.69
C ARG A 282 -8.26 11.77 3.89
N THR A 283 -7.56 11.49 2.79
CA THR A 283 -6.32 10.70 2.84
C THR A 283 -5.12 11.47 2.28
N ARG A 284 -3.93 11.01 2.67
CA ARG A 284 -2.65 11.38 2.08
C ARG A 284 -1.99 10.13 1.54
N SER A 285 -1.64 10.14 0.26
CA SER A 285 -0.97 9.04 -0.41
C SER A 285 0.44 9.44 -0.87
N PHE A 286 1.39 8.52 -0.77
CA PHE A 286 2.74 8.64 -1.30
C PHE A 286 3.33 7.25 -1.54
N ARG A 287 4.52 7.19 -2.14
CA ARG A 287 5.19 5.91 -2.42
C ARG A 287 6.50 5.82 -1.70
N THR A 288 6.76 4.66 -1.14
CA THR A 288 8.11 4.26 -0.78
C THR A 288 8.52 3.06 -1.63
N TYR A 289 9.81 2.77 -1.64
CA TYR A 289 10.38 1.65 -2.37
C TYR A 289 11.37 0.92 -1.49
N TYR A 290 11.37 -0.40 -1.60
CA TYR A 290 12.42 -1.26 -1.09
C TYR A 290 13.06 -1.99 -2.25
N GLY A 291 14.36 -2.21 -2.19
CA GLY A 291 14.97 -3.04 -3.20
C GLY A 291 16.41 -3.40 -2.94
N ALA A 292 16.96 -4.09 -3.92
CA ALA A 292 18.36 -4.42 -3.95
C ALA A 292 18.85 -4.58 -5.38
N ALA A 293 20.12 -4.26 -5.61
CA ALA A 293 20.78 -4.39 -6.89
C ALA A 293 22.20 -4.93 -6.73
N ALA A 294 22.79 -5.42 -7.82
CA ALA A 294 24.14 -6.00 -7.80
C ALA A 294 25.26 -4.97 -7.57
N ASN A 295 24.96 -3.67 -7.73
CA ASN A 295 25.90 -2.56 -7.57
C ASN A 295 25.15 -1.23 -7.44
N GLU A 296 25.87 -0.19 -7.05
CA GLU A 296 25.31 1.14 -6.79
C GLU A 296 24.75 1.80 -8.06
N PRO A 297 25.43 1.77 -9.23
CA PRO A 297 24.85 2.35 -10.44
C PRO A 297 23.49 1.73 -10.83
N ALA A 298 23.33 0.42 -10.66
CA ALA A 298 22.05 -0.25 -10.90
C ALA A 298 20.99 0.15 -9.88
N ALA A 299 21.37 0.33 -8.61
CA ALA A 299 20.49 0.82 -7.56
C ALA A 299 19.99 2.26 -7.85
N LEU A 300 20.91 3.17 -8.14
CA LEU A 300 20.59 4.57 -8.47
C LEU A 300 19.73 4.67 -9.73
N ASN A 301 20.00 3.86 -10.77
CA ASN A 301 19.16 3.82 -11.96
C ASN A 301 17.74 3.32 -11.65
N ALA A 302 17.59 2.31 -10.80
CA ALA A 302 16.30 1.80 -10.38
C ALA A 302 15.48 2.87 -9.63
N LEU A 303 16.09 3.56 -8.67
CA LEU A 303 15.46 4.65 -7.91
C LEU A 303 15.08 5.84 -8.82
N SER A 304 15.98 6.22 -9.72
CA SER A 304 15.73 7.28 -10.71
C SER A 304 14.55 6.95 -11.62
N THR A 305 14.44 5.69 -12.07
CA THR A 305 13.34 5.22 -12.94
C THR A 305 11.96 5.41 -12.30
N VAL A 306 11.86 5.31 -10.97
CA VAL A 306 10.60 5.50 -10.24
C VAL A 306 10.44 6.91 -9.66
N GLY A 307 11.37 7.83 -9.95
CA GLY A 307 11.36 9.20 -9.45
C GLY A 307 11.56 9.32 -7.93
N ALA A 308 12.26 8.36 -7.31
CA ALA A 308 12.63 8.44 -5.90
C ALA A 308 13.85 9.36 -5.74
N SER A 309 13.61 10.60 -5.29
CA SER A 309 14.65 11.62 -5.13
C SER A 309 15.21 11.71 -3.70
N THR A 310 14.47 11.23 -2.71
CA THR A 310 14.95 10.99 -1.34
C THR A 310 15.13 9.49 -1.15
N TYR A 311 16.33 9.06 -0.78
CA TYR A 311 16.65 7.63 -0.70
C TYR A 311 17.79 7.36 0.28
N SER A 312 17.92 6.09 0.67
CA SER A 312 19.12 5.55 1.26
C SER A 312 19.65 4.33 0.51
N LEU A 313 20.96 4.15 0.56
CA LEU A 313 21.66 2.97 0.11
C LEU A 313 22.38 2.33 1.30
N GLY A 314 22.27 1.01 1.43
CA GLY A 314 23.08 0.20 2.34
C GLY A 314 24.11 -0.60 1.55
N GLN A 315 25.39 -0.43 1.87
CA GLN A 315 26.53 -1.00 1.13
C GLN A 315 27.52 -1.69 2.06
N ALA A 316 28.21 -2.68 1.50
CA ALA A 316 29.14 -3.53 2.20
C ALA A 316 30.46 -2.83 2.56
N ASP A 317 30.97 -3.10 3.76
CA ASP A 317 32.40 -2.98 4.06
C ASP A 317 33.15 -4.18 3.48
N TRP A 318 33.78 -3.99 2.32
CA TRP A 318 34.49 -5.03 1.60
C TRP A 318 35.58 -4.42 0.73
N ASP A 319 36.79 -4.99 0.73
CA ASP A 319 37.92 -4.51 -0.07
C ASP A 319 37.93 -4.97 -1.54
N GLY A 320 36.96 -5.79 -1.94
CA GLY A 320 36.85 -6.35 -3.29
C GLY A 320 37.61 -7.66 -3.50
N THR A 321 38.24 -8.21 -2.45
CA THR A 321 38.99 -9.47 -2.49
C THR A 321 38.31 -10.59 -1.71
N GLY A 322 38.57 -11.84 -2.11
CA GLY A 322 37.89 -13.00 -1.54
C GLY A 322 36.47 -13.20 -2.08
N ASN A 323 35.75 -14.16 -1.48
CA ASN A 323 34.37 -14.45 -1.87
C ASN A 323 33.39 -13.68 -0.98
N PRO A 324 32.67 -12.66 -1.50
CA PRO A 324 31.76 -11.84 -0.68
C PRO A 324 30.47 -12.59 -0.26
N LEU A 325 30.31 -13.86 -0.64
CA LEU A 325 29.22 -14.73 -0.20
C LEU A 325 29.69 -15.78 0.82
N ALA A 326 30.94 -15.68 1.30
CA ALA A 326 31.49 -16.59 2.28
C ALA A 326 30.76 -16.48 3.64
N THR A 327 30.76 -17.57 4.41
CA THR A 327 30.16 -17.63 5.75
C THR A 327 31.05 -17.06 6.86
N LEU A 328 32.26 -16.63 6.51
CA LEU A 328 33.18 -15.94 7.40
C LEU A 328 33.29 -14.47 6.96
N PRO A 329 33.58 -13.55 7.90
CA PRO A 329 33.93 -12.18 7.56
C PRO A 329 35.03 -12.18 6.49
N VAL A 330 34.85 -11.35 5.47
CA VAL A 330 35.81 -11.20 4.38
C VAL A 330 36.66 -9.95 4.64
N PRO A 331 37.77 -9.75 3.91
CA PRO A 331 38.57 -8.55 4.08
C PRO A 331 37.77 -7.24 3.94
N ALA A 332 37.78 -6.44 5.01
CA ALA A 332 37.10 -5.15 5.11
C ALA A 332 37.81 -4.08 4.26
N GLY A 333 37.04 -3.16 3.69
CA GLY A 333 37.53 -2.06 2.87
C GLY A 333 36.42 -1.25 2.20
N THR A 334 36.81 -0.23 1.44
CA THR A 334 35.89 0.72 0.82
C THR A 334 35.42 0.34 -0.59
N PHE A 335 35.85 -0.80 -1.14
CA PHE A 335 35.44 -1.20 -2.49
C PHE A 335 33.94 -1.46 -2.59
N GLY A 336 33.36 -2.13 -1.58
CA GLY A 336 31.92 -2.37 -1.49
C GLY A 336 31.11 -1.07 -1.40
N ALA A 337 31.60 -0.09 -0.63
CA ALA A 337 31.05 1.27 -0.60
C ALA A 337 31.10 1.92 -2.00
N LEU A 338 32.27 2.01 -2.61
CA LEU A 338 32.45 2.75 -3.87
C LEU A 338 31.80 2.09 -5.10
N SER A 339 31.60 0.77 -5.08
CA SER A 339 31.03 0.02 -6.20
C SER A 339 29.58 -0.41 -5.97
N GLY A 340 29.15 -0.49 -4.71
CA GLY A 340 27.92 -1.14 -4.30
C GLY A 340 27.92 -2.67 -4.41
N GLN A 341 29.07 -3.31 -4.61
CA GLN A 341 29.18 -4.77 -4.66
C GLN A 341 29.36 -5.38 -3.27
N PRO A 342 28.93 -6.65 -3.06
CA PRO A 342 28.23 -7.52 -4.01
C PRO A 342 26.74 -7.18 -4.19
N THR A 343 26.20 -6.32 -3.33
CA THR A 343 24.80 -5.94 -3.31
C THR A 343 24.65 -4.56 -2.69
N THR A 344 23.82 -3.71 -3.29
CA THR A 344 23.35 -2.45 -2.73
C THR A 344 21.89 -2.60 -2.35
N PHE A 345 21.56 -2.44 -1.08
CA PHE A 345 20.19 -2.36 -0.61
C PHE A 345 19.66 -0.93 -0.73
N MET A 346 18.36 -0.78 -0.96
CA MET A 346 17.74 0.51 -1.25
C MET A 346 16.48 0.71 -0.42
N TYR A 347 16.34 1.93 0.11
CA TYR A 347 15.05 2.52 0.44
C TYR A 347 14.87 3.79 -0.39
N GLY A 348 13.68 3.99 -0.96
CA GLY A 348 13.34 5.19 -1.71
C GLY A 348 12.04 5.81 -1.23
N PHE A 349 11.94 7.13 -1.31
CA PHE A 349 10.73 7.90 -1.05
C PHE A 349 10.43 8.77 -2.26
N SER A 350 9.19 8.65 -2.76
CA SER A 350 8.60 9.61 -3.68
C SER A 350 7.51 10.36 -2.93
N PRO A 351 7.59 11.70 -2.85
CA PRO A 351 6.57 12.49 -2.17
C PRO A 351 5.20 12.27 -2.79
N PRO A 352 4.12 12.69 -2.11
CA PRO A 352 2.81 12.77 -2.72
C PRO A 352 2.93 13.48 -4.06
N THR A 353 2.44 12.87 -5.14
CA THR A 353 2.45 13.50 -6.46
C THR A 353 1.73 14.85 -6.31
N PRO A 354 2.40 15.98 -6.52
CA PRO A 354 1.70 17.27 -6.55
C PRO A 354 0.67 17.17 -7.67
N VAL A 355 -0.59 17.43 -7.38
CA VAL A 355 -1.60 17.55 -8.42
C VAL A 355 -1.23 18.78 -9.25
N THR A 356 -0.47 18.59 -10.32
CA THR A 356 0.02 19.68 -11.19
C THR A 356 -1.06 20.17 -12.16
N GLY A 357 -2.21 19.50 -12.17
CA GLY A 357 -3.42 19.86 -12.89
C GLY A 357 -4.08 18.62 -13.47
N CYS A 358 -5.38 18.73 -13.78
CA CYS A 358 -6.01 17.85 -14.74
C CYS A 358 -6.17 18.69 -16.02
N THR A 359 -5.55 18.26 -17.11
CA THR A 359 -5.62 18.97 -18.38
C THR A 359 -6.67 18.29 -19.25
N VAL A 360 -7.71 19.03 -19.64
CA VAL A 360 -8.59 18.64 -20.75
C VAL A 360 -7.81 18.93 -22.04
N GLU A 361 -7.13 17.93 -22.59
CA GLU A 361 -6.49 18.07 -23.91
C GLU A 361 -7.45 17.61 -25.01
N CYS A 362 -8.09 18.54 -25.73
CA CYS A 362 -8.52 18.22 -27.09
C CYS A 362 -7.24 17.98 -27.90
N ARG A 363 -7.02 16.75 -28.39
CA ARG A 363 -5.79 16.33 -29.07
C ARG A 363 -5.56 17.21 -30.31
N ILE A 364 -4.56 18.09 -30.27
CA ILE A 364 -4.26 19.06 -31.35
C ILE A 364 -3.65 18.29 -32.53
N ASN A 365 -4.44 18.06 -33.58
CA ASN A 365 -3.91 17.58 -34.86
C ASN A 365 -4.06 18.59 -36.01
N ASN A 366 -4.69 19.76 -35.81
CA ASN A 366 -4.74 20.77 -36.87
C ASN A 366 -4.96 22.20 -36.31
N PRO A 367 -4.10 23.19 -36.60
CA PRO A 367 -4.26 24.57 -36.11
C PRO A 367 -5.46 25.34 -36.71
N ASN A 368 -6.29 24.71 -37.54
CA ASN A 368 -7.42 25.33 -38.24
C ASN A 368 -8.81 24.80 -37.80
N GLU A 369 -8.90 23.96 -36.77
CA GLU A 369 -10.18 23.45 -36.26
C GLU A 369 -10.74 24.38 -35.16
N VAL A 370 -12.04 24.73 -35.28
CA VAL A 370 -12.78 25.53 -34.30
C VAL A 370 -13.49 24.58 -33.34
N TYR A 371 -13.04 24.53 -32.10
CA TYR A 371 -13.67 23.76 -31.03
C TYR A 371 -14.68 24.64 -30.30
N THR A 372 -15.90 24.13 -30.12
CA THR A 372 -16.95 24.82 -29.35
C THR A 372 -17.31 23.94 -28.17
N VAL A 373 -17.04 24.41 -26.96
CA VAL A 373 -17.61 23.82 -25.74
C VAL A 373 -19.07 24.29 -25.69
N ASP A 374 -20.02 23.36 -25.58
CA ASP A 374 -21.42 23.73 -25.45
C ASP A 374 -21.60 24.54 -24.16
N MET A 375 -22.10 25.78 -24.28
CA MET A 375 -22.34 26.69 -23.16
C MET A 375 -23.47 26.20 -22.21
N LEU A 376 -24.01 25.00 -22.44
CA LEU A 376 -25.08 24.39 -21.65
C LEU A 376 -24.63 23.21 -20.77
N GLY A 377 -23.35 22.83 -20.79
CA GLY A 377 -22.73 22.02 -19.72
C GLY A 377 -23.29 20.61 -19.50
N ASN A 378 -23.83 19.94 -20.52
CA ASN A 378 -24.39 18.59 -20.36
C ASN A 378 -23.50 17.46 -20.92
N GLU A 379 -22.60 17.69 -21.89
CA GLU A 379 -21.60 16.69 -22.33
C GLU A 379 -20.34 17.38 -22.90
N ASP A 380 -19.15 17.00 -22.42
CA ASP A 380 -17.87 17.48 -22.94
C ASP A 380 -17.49 16.72 -24.21
N ILE A 381 -17.97 17.25 -25.34
CA ILE A 381 -17.73 16.70 -26.67
C ILE A 381 -16.71 17.59 -27.40
N CYS A 382 -15.51 17.08 -27.72
CA CYS A 382 -14.70 17.74 -28.76
C CYS A 382 -15.37 17.44 -30.11
N PHE A 383 -15.73 18.47 -30.88
CA PHE A 383 -16.19 18.31 -32.25
C PHE A 383 -15.02 18.51 -33.22
N THR A 384 -14.71 17.49 -34.02
CA THR A 384 -13.79 17.63 -35.17
C THR A 384 -14.58 17.37 -36.45
N ASN A 385 -14.64 18.37 -37.34
CA ASN A 385 -15.38 18.29 -38.61
C ASN A 385 -16.83 17.76 -38.47
N GLY A 386 -17.54 18.16 -37.41
CA GLY A 386 -18.93 17.76 -37.15
C GLY A 386 -19.11 16.38 -36.50
N THR A 387 -18.03 15.69 -36.13
CA THR A 387 -18.07 14.41 -35.40
C THR A 387 -17.72 14.64 -33.93
N SER A 388 -18.51 14.04 -33.02
CA SER A 388 -18.32 14.12 -31.57
C SER A 388 -17.26 13.12 -31.08
N HIS A 389 -16.40 13.57 -30.15
CA HIS A 389 -15.41 12.74 -29.48
C HIS A 389 -15.52 12.89 -27.95
N ILE A 390 -15.57 11.76 -27.24
CA ILE A 390 -15.46 11.72 -25.77
C ILE A 390 -14.00 11.97 -25.40
N VAL A 391 -13.77 12.91 -24.48
CA VAL A 391 -12.44 13.36 -24.07
C VAL A 391 -12.09 12.75 -22.72
N THR A 392 -10.90 12.15 -22.64
CA THR A 392 -10.33 11.72 -21.36
C THR A 392 -9.86 12.96 -20.58
N VAL A 393 -10.46 13.19 -19.42
CA VAL A 393 -10.18 14.34 -18.53
C VAL A 393 -9.29 13.97 -17.34
N ALA A 394 -9.20 12.69 -17.02
CA ALA A 394 -8.27 12.18 -16.03
C ALA A 394 -7.84 10.73 -16.35
N VAL A 395 -6.62 10.39 -15.99
CA VAL A 395 -6.09 9.03 -16.08
C VAL A 395 -5.78 8.55 -14.67
N PHE A 396 -6.39 7.43 -14.29
CA PHE A 396 -6.13 6.76 -13.03
C PHE A 396 -5.59 5.36 -13.30
N TYR A 397 -5.01 4.73 -12.29
CA TYR A 397 -4.63 3.32 -12.36
C TYR A 397 -5.38 2.55 -11.29
N ASN A 398 -6.39 1.78 -11.69
CA ASN A 398 -7.12 0.88 -10.82
C ASN A 398 -6.43 -0.49 -10.82
N GLN A 399 -5.92 -0.95 -9.67
CA GLN A 399 -5.20 -2.22 -9.57
C GLN A 399 -4.04 -2.37 -10.59
N GLY A 400 -3.40 -1.27 -10.96
CA GLY A 400 -2.31 -1.24 -11.95
C GLY A 400 -2.78 -1.23 -13.41
N GLN A 401 -4.09 -1.31 -13.68
CA GLN A 401 -4.65 -1.09 -15.00
C GLN A 401 -4.96 0.38 -15.21
N ARG A 402 -4.52 0.93 -16.35
CA ARG A 402 -4.82 2.30 -16.75
C ARG A 402 -6.31 2.43 -17.04
N VAL A 403 -6.98 3.34 -16.35
CA VAL A 403 -8.38 3.68 -16.51
C VAL A 403 -8.47 5.15 -16.91
N GLU A 404 -9.07 5.41 -18.05
CA GLU A 404 -9.37 6.75 -18.53
C GLU A 404 -10.76 7.17 -18.04
N TYR A 405 -10.88 8.38 -17.54
CA TYR A 405 -12.14 8.97 -17.10
C TYR A 405 -12.47 10.20 -17.93
N ASN A 406 -13.75 10.40 -18.23
CA ASN A 406 -14.34 11.57 -18.89
C ASN A 406 -15.31 12.30 -17.93
N CYS A 407 -15.75 13.52 -18.27
CA CYS A 407 -16.67 14.28 -17.39
C CYS A 407 -18.09 13.69 -17.29
N GLY A 408 -18.44 12.70 -18.12
CA GLY A 408 -19.68 11.93 -18.07
C GLY A 408 -19.63 10.66 -17.21
N ASP A 409 -18.45 10.32 -16.65
CA ASP A 409 -18.31 9.16 -15.77
C ASP A 409 -18.84 9.49 -14.37
N TYR A 410 -20.14 9.25 -14.18
CA TYR A 410 -20.82 9.42 -12.90
C TYR A 410 -20.98 8.09 -12.17
N GLY A 411 -20.72 8.09 -10.86
CA GLY A 411 -20.99 6.94 -10.01
C GLY A 411 -21.23 7.36 -8.55
N PRO A 412 -22.11 6.64 -7.81
CA PRO A 412 -22.29 6.88 -6.39
C PRO A 412 -20.95 6.71 -5.66
N GLY A 413 -20.46 7.79 -5.02
CA GLY A 413 -19.22 7.82 -4.25
C GLY A 413 -18.01 8.47 -4.92
N ILE A 414 -18.05 8.69 -6.24
CA ILE A 414 -16.94 9.33 -6.98
C ILE A 414 -17.12 10.86 -6.99
N GLY A 415 -18.36 11.36 -7.09
CA GLY A 415 -18.62 12.79 -7.27
C GLY A 415 -18.33 13.24 -8.71
N ASN A 416 -18.47 14.54 -8.98
CA ASN A 416 -18.21 15.07 -10.32
C ASN A 416 -16.75 15.51 -10.45
N LEU A 417 -16.02 14.87 -11.36
CA LEU A 417 -14.64 15.18 -11.70
C LEU A 417 -14.45 16.60 -12.26
N CYS A 418 -15.52 17.25 -12.70
CA CYS A 418 -15.50 18.53 -13.41
C CYS A 418 -16.33 19.58 -12.64
N ASN A 419 -15.78 20.79 -12.49
CA ASN A 419 -16.53 21.95 -12.00
C ASN A 419 -17.25 22.57 -13.20
N PHE A 420 -18.57 22.57 -13.17
CA PHE A 420 -19.38 23.23 -14.19
C PHE A 420 -19.41 24.74 -13.93
N VAL A 421 -18.57 25.50 -14.64
CA VAL A 421 -18.63 26.97 -14.65
C VAL A 421 -18.69 27.44 -16.11
N PRO A 422 -19.57 28.39 -16.47
CA PRO A 422 -19.64 28.89 -17.84
C PRO A 422 -18.27 29.39 -18.35
N GLY A 423 -17.79 28.80 -19.45
CA GLY A 423 -16.62 29.27 -20.22
C GLY A 423 -15.29 28.56 -19.95
N ARG A 424 -15.14 27.76 -18.89
CA ARG A 424 -13.96 26.90 -18.70
C ARG A 424 -14.26 25.76 -17.75
N ASP A 425 -14.40 24.56 -18.28
CA ASP A 425 -14.46 23.36 -17.44
C ASP A 425 -13.10 23.16 -16.77
N THR A 426 -13.10 23.16 -15.44
CA THR A 426 -11.91 22.92 -14.62
C THR A 426 -12.16 21.68 -13.80
N CYS A 427 -11.17 20.80 -13.63
CA CYS A 427 -11.38 19.62 -12.80
C CYS A 427 -11.57 20.01 -11.33
N SER A 428 -12.47 19.29 -10.66
CA SER A 428 -12.64 19.38 -9.22
C SER A 428 -11.45 18.69 -8.55
N ALA A 429 -10.47 19.49 -8.11
CA ALA A 429 -9.32 18.99 -7.36
C ALA A 429 -9.75 18.14 -6.14
N ALA A 430 -10.84 18.52 -5.49
CA ALA A 430 -11.40 17.78 -4.36
C ALA A 430 -11.90 16.38 -4.74
N VAL A 431 -12.51 16.22 -5.92
CA VAL A 431 -13.00 14.92 -6.40
C VAL A 431 -11.86 14.06 -6.94
N TYR A 432 -10.91 14.66 -7.67
CA TYR A 432 -9.69 13.96 -8.10
C TYR A 432 -8.92 13.40 -6.89
N GLU A 433 -8.65 14.24 -5.89
CA GLU A 433 -8.04 13.81 -4.63
C GLU A 433 -8.85 12.73 -3.89
N ASN A 434 -10.20 12.76 -3.99
CA ASN A 434 -11.07 11.73 -3.41
C ASN A 434 -11.04 10.40 -4.17
N ILE A 435 -10.63 10.40 -5.44
CA ILE A 435 -10.41 9.15 -6.19
C ILE A 435 -9.00 8.64 -5.90
N CYS A 436 -7.99 9.53 -5.86
CA CYS A 436 -6.63 9.20 -5.46
C CYS A 436 -6.51 8.71 -4.01
N SER A 437 -7.54 8.98 -3.18
CA SER A 437 -7.62 8.51 -1.81
C SER A 437 -8.18 7.10 -1.68
N LEU A 438 -8.80 6.55 -2.73
CA LEU A 438 -9.34 5.20 -2.71
C LEU A 438 -8.21 4.17 -2.83
N PRO A 439 -8.21 3.09 -2.02
CA PRO A 439 -7.11 2.14 -1.92
C PRO A 439 -6.84 1.33 -3.21
N TYR A 440 -7.77 1.39 -4.17
CA TYR A 440 -7.66 0.69 -5.45
C TYR A 440 -7.07 1.55 -6.57
N TYR A 441 -7.06 2.88 -6.40
CA TYR A 441 -6.67 3.83 -7.43
C TYR A 441 -5.31 4.43 -7.10
N SER A 442 -4.48 4.62 -8.13
CA SER A 442 -3.29 5.45 -8.02
C SER A 442 -3.30 6.52 -9.11
N CYS A 443 -2.87 7.71 -8.75
CA CYS A 443 -2.90 8.90 -9.58
C CYS A 443 -1.51 9.26 -10.07
N GLN A 444 -1.41 9.67 -11.34
CA GLN A 444 -0.21 10.26 -11.94
C GLN A 444 -0.44 11.74 -12.18
#